data_AF-A0A353C5E1-F1
#
_entry.id   AF-A0A353C5E1-F1
#
_cell.length_a   1.000
_cell.length_b   1.000
_cell.length_c   1.000
_cell.angle_alpha   90.00
_cell.angle_beta   90.00
_cell.angle_gamma   90.00
#
_symmetry.space_group_name_H-M   'P 1'
#
loop_
_entity.id
_entity.type
_entity.pdbx_description
1 polymer ?
#
loop_
_entity_poly.entity_id
_entity_poly.type
_entity_poly.pdbx_seq_one_letter_code
_entity_poly.pdbx_strand_id
1 'polypeptide(L)'
;MIQKDIILDILDYEEVFTKPYHFIACCEVSGESYCNCNNSLTEKTIPAGKYAKFSTRGHIQQAVTELWQAIWKMNLDRLYTCDFEEYHPNFKDSNDQTIDIYIAIR
;
A
#
# COMPACT_ATOMS: atom_id res chain seq x y z
N MET A 1 -10.43 -5.73 -16.32
CA MET A 1 -10.56 -6.91 -15.44
C MET A 1 -9.66 -6.68 -14.23
N ILE A 2 -10.14 -6.93 -13.00
CA ILE A 2 -9.28 -6.88 -11.80
C ILE A 2 -8.29 -8.03 -11.95
N GLN A 3 -7.00 -7.71 -12.01
CA GLN A 3 -5.99 -8.70 -12.38
C GLN A 3 -5.47 -9.46 -11.16
N LYS A 4 -5.61 -8.89 -9.96
CA LYS A 4 -5.22 -9.52 -8.70
C LYS A 4 -6.12 -9.07 -7.55
N ASP A 5 -6.44 -9.98 -6.63
CA ASP A 5 -7.09 -9.71 -5.34
C ASP A 5 -6.12 -9.02 -4.37
N ILE A 6 -5.33 -8.06 -4.85
CA ILE A 6 -4.45 -7.27 -4.01
C ILE A 6 -5.26 -6.09 -3.49
N ILE A 7 -5.32 -5.98 -2.17
CA ILE A 7 -5.70 -4.73 -1.52
C ILE A 7 -4.42 -3.91 -1.38
N LEU A 8 -4.48 -2.68 -1.87
CA LEU A 8 -3.43 -1.69 -1.69
C LEU A 8 -3.94 -0.62 -0.75
N ASP A 9 -3.16 -0.34 0.28
CA ASP A 9 -3.35 0.84 1.11
C ASP A 9 -2.29 1.87 0.72
N ILE A 10 -2.71 2.93 0.04
CA ILE A 10 -1.81 3.99 -0.42
C ILE A 10 -1.75 5.11 0.61
N LEU A 11 -0.54 5.51 0.97
CA LEU A 11 -0.25 6.72 1.73
C LEU A 11 0.24 7.80 0.77
N ASP A 12 -0.67 8.69 0.39
CA ASP A 12 -0.42 9.78 -0.55
C ASP A 12 -0.12 11.07 0.23
N TYR A 13 1.14 11.48 0.22
CA TYR A 13 1.61 12.62 1.00
C TYR A 13 1.60 13.90 0.16
N GLU A 14 1.14 15.02 0.74
CA GLU A 14 1.25 16.32 0.07
C GLU A 14 2.66 16.93 0.18
N GLU A 15 3.36 16.74 1.31
CA GLU A 15 4.73 17.24 1.50
C GLU A 15 5.56 16.39 2.49
N VAL A 16 5.10 16.25 3.74
CA VAL A 16 5.79 15.52 4.82
C VAL A 16 4.79 14.77 5.68
N PHE A 17 5.25 13.75 6.43
CA PHE A 17 4.39 12.89 7.24
C PHE A 17 3.58 13.60 8.36
N THR A 18 3.87 14.87 8.63
CA THR A 18 3.14 15.70 9.61
C THR A 18 1.97 16.47 8.99
N LYS A 19 1.79 16.42 7.67
CA LYS A 19 0.67 17.01 6.94
C LYS A 19 -0.42 15.96 6.66
N PRO A 20 -1.64 16.37 6.29
CA PRO A 20 -2.68 15.45 5.85
C PRO A 20 -2.16 14.54 4.74
N TYR A 21 -2.54 13.27 4.81
CA TYR A 21 -2.31 12.29 3.75
C TYR A 21 -3.61 11.55 3.47
N HIS A 22 -3.77 11.05 2.26
CA HIS A 22 -4.89 10.19 1.92
C HIS A 22 -4.51 8.75 2.18
N PHE A 23 -5.45 8.03 2.80
CA PHE A 23 -5.42 6.58 2.90
C PHE A 23 -6.44 6.04 1.89
N ILE A 24 -5.98 5.24 0.94
CA ILE A 24 -6.81 4.73 -0.14
C ILE A 24 -6.71 3.21 -0.17
N ALA A 25 -7.81 2.53 0.11
CA ALA A 25 -7.96 1.10 -0.12
C ALA A 25 -8.37 0.86 -1.58
N CYS A 26 -7.51 0.24 -2.39
CA CYS A 26 -7.76 0.00 -3.81
C CYS A 26 -7.26 -1.38 -4.27
N CYS A 27 -7.44 -1.69 -5.55
CA CYS A 27 -6.93 -2.92 -6.17
C CYS A 27 -6.27 -2.62 -7.51
N GLU A 28 -5.35 -3.49 -7.94
CA GLU A 28 -4.66 -3.35 -9.22
C GLU A 28 -5.62 -3.63 -10.39
N VAL A 29 -5.67 -2.70 -11.35
CA VAL A 29 -6.49 -2.79 -12.56
C VAL A 29 -5.61 -2.79 -13.81
N SER A 30 -5.93 -3.67 -14.78
CA SER A 30 -5.21 -3.75 -16.06
C SER A 30 -6.00 -3.07 -17.20
N GLY A 31 -5.39 -2.09 -17.87
CA GLY A 31 -5.92 -1.40 -19.07
C GLY A 31 -6.96 -0.31 -18.77
N GLU A 32 -7.45 0.38 -19.82
CA GLU A 32 -8.53 1.39 -19.76
C GLU A 32 -9.92 0.80 -19.38
N SER A 33 -9.94 -0.36 -18.74
CA SER A 33 -11.17 -1.04 -18.29
C SER A 33 -11.66 -0.42 -16.99
N TYR A 34 -12.01 0.85 -17.07
CA TYR A 34 -12.94 1.53 -16.20
C TYR A 34 -14.22 0.69 -16.18
N CYS A 35 -14.49 -0.05 -15.09
CA CYS A 35 -15.88 -0.35 -14.83
C CYS A 35 -16.55 0.98 -14.54
N ASN A 36 -17.56 1.32 -15.33
CA ASN A 36 -18.45 2.45 -15.13
C ASN A 36 -19.38 2.18 -13.92
N CYS A 37 -18.79 1.66 -12.84
CA CYS A 37 -19.41 1.14 -11.64
C CYS A 37 -19.47 2.31 -10.64
N ASN A 38 -20.36 3.27 -10.93
CA ASN A 38 -20.62 4.54 -10.22
C ASN A 38 -19.53 5.62 -10.35
N ASN A 39 -19.97 6.87 -10.56
CA ASN A 39 -19.18 8.11 -10.55
C ASN A 39 -18.45 8.41 -9.21
N SER A 40 -18.27 7.43 -8.33
CA SER A 40 -17.77 7.58 -6.97
C SER A 40 -16.40 6.93 -6.72
N LEU A 41 -15.78 6.34 -7.75
CA LEU A 41 -14.46 5.73 -7.64
C LEU A 41 -13.39 6.68 -8.19
N THR A 42 -12.23 6.70 -7.53
CA THR A 42 -11.05 7.50 -7.92
C THR A 42 -9.95 6.57 -8.43
N GLU A 43 -9.25 6.98 -9.48
CA GLU A 43 -8.06 6.30 -9.97
C GLU A 43 -6.79 6.92 -9.37
N LYS A 44 -5.81 6.08 -9.00
CA LYS A 44 -4.49 6.51 -8.55
C LYS A 44 -3.41 5.71 -9.29
N THR A 45 -2.50 6.41 -9.96
CA THR A 45 -1.29 5.81 -10.50
C THR A 45 -0.19 5.87 -9.45
N ILE A 46 0.38 4.72 -9.11
CA ILE A 46 1.57 4.63 -8.26
C ILE A 46 2.77 5.10 -9.10
N PRO A 47 3.53 6.13 -8.68
CA PRO A 47 4.67 6.62 -9.44
C PRO A 47 5.75 5.53 -9.62
N ALA A 48 6.33 5.43 -10.81
CA ALA A 48 7.52 4.61 -11.00
C ALA A 48 8.70 5.20 -10.20
N GLY A 49 9.52 4.35 -9.58
CA GLY A 49 10.63 4.79 -8.75
C GLY A 49 11.31 3.67 -7.99
N LYS A 50 12.20 4.04 -7.06
CA LYS A 50 12.83 3.10 -6.13
C LYS A 50 11.98 2.95 -4.88
N TYR A 51 11.83 1.69 -4.46
CA TYR A 51 11.09 1.33 -3.27
C TYR A 51 11.92 0.39 -2.40
N ALA A 52 12.00 0.70 -1.10
CA ALA A 52 12.42 -0.27 -0.11
C ALA A 52 11.22 -1.17 0.21
N LYS A 53 11.36 -2.47 -0.06
CA LYS A 53 10.34 -3.47 0.24
C LYS A 53 10.64 -4.14 1.58
N PHE A 54 9.61 -4.22 2.43
CA PHE A 54 9.64 -4.99 3.67
C PHE A 54 8.48 -5.96 3.68
N SER A 55 8.70 -7.19 4.17
CA SER A 55 7.70 -8.26 4.16
C SER A 55 7.46 -8.77 5.57
N THR A 56 6.21 -9.07 5.90
CA THR A 56 5.81 -9.74 7.14
C THR A 56 4.75 -10.79 6.88
N ARG A 57 4.62 -11.74 7.80
CA ARG A 57 3.60 -12.78 7.77
C ARG A 57 3.08 -13.04 9.17
N GLY A 58 1.76 -13.06 9.34
CA GLY A 58 1.14 -13.34 10.63
C GLY A 58 -0.26 -12.76 10.73
N HIS A 59 -0.66 -12.41 11.95
CA HIS A 59 -1.96 -11.79 12.17
C HIS A 59 -2.06 -10.44 11.46
N ILE A 60 -3.00 -10.29 10.52
CA ILE A 60 -3.09 -9.17 9.57
C ILE A 60 -2.87 -7.79 10.22
N GLN A 61 -3.57 -7.50 11.32
CA GLN A 61 -3.46 -6.21 12.02
C GLN A 61 -2.20 -6.07 12.85
N GLN A 62 -1.72 -7.15 13.46
CA GLN A 62 -0.56 -7.10 14.37
C GLN A 62 0.72 -7.02 13.55
N ALA A 63 0.85 -7.89 12.55
CA ALA A 63 2.00 -7.98 11.67
C ALA A 63 2.23 -6.65 10.94
N VAL A 64 1.19 -6.03 10.37
CA VAL A 64 1.33 -4.73 9.67
C VAL A 64 1.70 -3.60 10.63
N THR A 65 1.08 -3.57 11.82
CA THR A 65 1.36 -2.55 12.84
C THR A 65 2.80 -2.63 13.32
N GLU A 66 3.27 -3.82 13.64
CA GLU A 66 4.65 -4.06 14.10
C GLU A 66 5.66 -3.71 13.01
N LEU A 67 5.37 -4.06 11.75
CA LEU A 67 6.25 -3.75 10.64
C LEU A 67 6.36 -2.22 10.41
N TRP A 68 5.23 -1.50 10.41
CA TRP A 68 5.25 -0.03 10.36
C TRP A 68 6.02 0.59 11.51
N GLN A 69 5.78 0.13 12.75
CA GLN A 69 6.50 0.63 13.92
C GLN A 69 8.02 0.43 13.80
N ALA A 70 8.46 -0.67 13.19
CA ALA A 70 9.86 -0.91 12.90
C ALA A 70 10.39 0.05 11.82
N ILE A 71 9.68 0.17 10.68
CA ILE A 71 10.04 1.06 9.57
C ILE A 71 10.15 2.52 10.04
N TRP A 72 9.20 3.01 10.85
CA TRP A 72 9.22 4.38 11.39
C TRP A 72 10.45 4.70 12.25
N LYS A 73 11.08 3.68 12.86
CA LYS A 73 12.31 3.84 13.65
C LYS A 73 13.57 3.75 12.80
N MET A 74 13.47 3.34 11.54
CA MET A 74 14.61 3.23 10.63
C MET A 74 15.00 4.61 10.09
N ASN A 75 16.30 4.81 9.89
CA ASN A 75 16.82 5.98 9.20
C ASN A 75 16.82 5.73 7.68
N LEU A 76 15.66 5.88 7.04
CA LEU A 76 15.48 5.74 5.59
C LEU A 76 15.47 7.13 4.94
N ASP A 77 16.15 7.28 3.80
CA ASP A 77 16.06 8.47 2.95
C ASP A 77 14.77 8.44 2.12
N ARG A 78 13.65 8.68 2.81
CA ARG A 78 12.29 8.58 2.26
C ARG A 78 12.04 9.71 1.27
N LEU A 79 11.39 9.36 0.17
CA LEU A 79 10.99 10.28 -0.88
C LEU A 79 9.65 10.97 -0.57
N TYR A 80 8.80 10.36 0.27
CA TYR A 80 7.48 10.86 0.67
C TYR A 80 6.55 11.18 -0.52
N THR A 81 6.63 10.41 -1.60
CA THR A 81 5.73 10.54 -2.75
C THR A 81 4.50 9.65 -2.61
N CYS A 82 4.72 8.36 -2.44
CA CYS A 82 3.66 7.36 -2.34
C CYS A 82 4.26 6.12 -1.69
N ASP A 83 3.81 5.77 -0.49
CA ASP A 83 4.08 4.47 0.09
C ASP A 83 2.84 3.60 -0.08
N PHE A 84 3.00 2.29 -0.16
CA PHE A 84 1.86 1.39 -0.27
C PHE A 84 2.08 0.04 0.37
N GLU A 85 0.98 -0.56 0.83
CA GLU A 85 0.93 -1.91 1.36
C GLU A 85 0.34 -2.85 0.30
N GLU A 86 0.85 -4.07 0.17
CA GLU A 86 0.32 -5.12 -0.71
C GLU A 86 -0.09 -6.31 0.16
N TYR A 87 -1.40 -6.55 0.23
CA TYR A 87 -1.96 -7.72 0.91
C TYR A 87 -2.08 -8.88 -0.07
N HIS A 88 -1.32 -9.95 0.16
CA HIS A 88 -1.31 -11.11 -0.73
C HIS A 88 -2.64 -11.87 -0.66
N PRO A 89 -3.04 -12.60 -1.72
CA PRO A 89 -4.30 -13.35 -1.73
C PRO A 89 -4.30 -14.53 -0.73
N ASN A 90 -4.64 -14.26 0.54
CA ASN A 90 -4.88 -15.29 1.57
C ASN A 90 -5.83 -14.80 2.68
N PHE A 91 -6.95 -14.19 2.30
CA PHE A 91 -7.89 -13.60 3.27
C PHE A 91 -8.74 -14.61 4.07
N LYS A 92 -8.46 -15.91 3.97
CA LYS A 92 -9.23 -16.97 4.65
C LYS A 92 -8.80 -17.16 6.11
N ASP A 93 -7.55 -16.86 6.43
CA ASP A 93 -7.01 -16.95 7.78
C ASP A 93 -6.31 -15.64 8.14
N SER A 94 -6.91 -14.89 9.06
CA SER A 94 -6.35 -13.62 9.49
C SER A 94 -5.01 -13.78 10.21
N ASN A 95 -4.67 -14.98 10.71
CA ASN A 95 -3.39 -15.27 11.37
C ASN A 95 -2.26 -15.62 10.41
N ASP A 96 -2.57 -15.83 9.12
CA ASP A 96 -1.60 -16.29 8.12
C ASP A 96 -1.57 -15.39 6.88
N GLN A 97 -1.61 -14.08 7.12
CA GLN A 97 -1.61 -13.09 6.06
C GLN A 97 -0.18 -12.64 5.75
N THR A 98 0.20 -12.70 4.48
CA THR A 98 1.46 -12.12 3.99
C THR A 98 1.20 -10.69 3.51
N ILE A 99 2.03 -9.76 3.96
CA ILE A 99 1.89 -8.32 3.70
C ILE A 99 3.25 -7.77 3.32
N ASP A 100 3.30 -7.04 2.22
CA ASP A 100 4.49 -6.29 1.80
C ASP A 100 4.24 -4.79 1.96
N ILE A 101 5.20 -4.05 2.51
CA ILE A 101 5.18 -2.59 2.61
C ILE A 101 6.28 -2.04 1.71
N TYR A 102 5.92 -1.11 0.83
CA TYR A 102 6.80 -0.45 -0.12
C TYR A 102 6.94 1.01 0.27
N ILE A 103 8.17 1.41 0.63
CA ILE A 103 8.50 2.78 1.02
C ILE A 103 9.29 3.45 -0.11
N ALA A 104 8.78 4.57 -0.64
CA ALA A 104 9.46 5.33 -1.68
C ALA A 104 10.75 5.97 -1.11
N ILE A 105 11.86 5.79 -1.82
CA ILE A 105 13.20 6.25 -1.40
C ILE A 105 13.96 6.93 -2.55
N ARG A 106 15.03 7.67 -2.23
CA ARG A 106 15.90 8.35 -3.22
C ARG A 106 16.88 7.42 -3.94
#